data_AF-A0A7J3IFA9-F1
#
_entry.id   AF-A0A7J3IFA9-F1
#
_cell.length_a   1.000
_cell.length_b   1.000
_cell.length_c   1.000
_cell.angle_alpha   90.00
_cell.angle_beta   90.00
_cell.angle_gamma   90.00
#
_symmetry.space_group_name_H-M   'P 1'
#
loop_
_entity.id
_entity.type
_entity.pdbx_description
1 polymer ?
#
loop_
_entity_poly.entity_id
_entity_poly.type
_entity_poly.pdbx_seq_one_letter_code
_entity_poly.pdbx_strand_id
1 'polypeptide(L)'
;VDRPVLGIGSGFHVIAKAFGCPLINRTRIGIFNVKLVKENRLIDERNFYAYFLTKRVARIMRPLKTLAKTGNLDCIIAHESKSIYGCLFHPEVTKPEIILNFALRI
;
A
#
# COMPACT_ATOMS: atom_id res chain seq x y z
N VAL A 1 8.96 0.88 16.25
CA VAL A 1 7.59 0.32 16.16
C VAL A 1 7.76 -1.16 16.03
N ASP A 2 7.42 -1.88 17.09
CA ASP A 2 7.73 -3.31 17.24
C ASP A 2 6.47 -4.17 17.11
N ARG A 3 5.37 -3.56 16.68
CA ARG A 3 4.10 -4.22 16.36
C ARG A 3 3.80 -4.10 14.87
N PRO A 4 3.04 -5.04 14.29
CA PRO A 4 2.53 -4.90 12.94
C PRO A 4 1.76 -3.59 12.74
N VAL A 5 1.95 -2.95 11.57
CA VAL A 5 1.23 -1.73 11.18
C VAL A 5 0.73 -1.85 9.75
N LEU A 6 -0.53 -1.50 9.52
CA LEU A 6 -1.11 -1.30 8.19
C LEU A 6 -1.60 0.15 8.07
N GLY A 7 -0.97 0.93 7.20
CA GLY A 7 -1.39 2.29 6.88
C GLY A 7 -2.26 2.32 5.63
N ILE A 8 -3.50 2.79 5.74
CA ILE A 8 -4.48 2.86 4.65
C ILE A 8 -4.69 4.32 4.22
N GLY A 9 -4.79 4.58 2.92
CA GLY A 9 -5.05 5.92 2.37
C GLY A 9 -3.96 6.91 2.80
N SER A 10 -4.29 7.86 3.68
CA SER A 10 -3.30 8.79 4.24
C SER A 10 -2.27 8.12 5.16
N GLY A 11 -2.61 6.97 5.78
CA GLY A 11 -1.67 6.18 6.57
C GLY A 11 -0.49 5.67 5.75
N PHE A 12 -0.69 5.38 4.46
CA PHE A 12 0.39 5.09 3.51
C PHE A 12 1.38 6.27 3.43
N HIS A 13 0.88 7.51 3.36
CA HIS A 13 1.74 8.69 3.27
C HIS A 13 2.56 8.92 4.53
N VAL A 14 1.97 8.68 5.71
CA VAL A 14 2.65 8.77 7.00
C VAL A 14 3.79 7.77 7.06
N ILE A 15 3.53 6.50 6.70
CA ILE A 15 4.57 5.47 6.65
C ILE A 15 5.68 5.86 5.67
N ALA A 16 5.32 6.24 4.44
CA ALA A 16 6.29 6.66 3.44
C ALA A 16 7.19 7.79 3.95
N LYS A 17 6.61 8.85 4.53
CA LYS A 17 7.34 9.99 5.10
C LYS A 17 8.23 9.58 6.28
N ALA A 18 7.74 8.73 7.17
CA ALA A 18 8.49 8.26 8.34
C ALA A 18 9.77 7.50 7.95
N PHE A 19 9.80 6.90 6.76
CA PHE A 19 10.97 6.21 6.21
C PHE A 19 11.66 6.99 5.07
N GLY A 20 11.51 8.32 5.05
CA GLY A 20 12.27 9.21 4.16
C GLY A 20 11.82 9.24 2.70
N CYS A 21 10.69 8.61 2.34
CA CYS A 21 10.17 8.67 0.98
C CYS A 21 9.48 10.02 0.73
N PRO A 22 9.85 10.79 -0.32
CA PRO A 22 9.22 12.06 -0.61
C PRO A 22 7.81 11.85 -1.18
N LEU A 23 6.91 12.79 -0.87
CA LEU A 23 5.57 12.83 -1.46
C LEU A 23 5.56 13.79 -2.65
N ILE A 24 4.90 13.41 -3.72
CA ILE A 24 4.73 14.22 -4.93
C ILE A 24 3.24 14.42 -5.22
N ASN A 25 2.91 15.54 -5.87
CA ASN A 25 1.55 15.83 -6.30
C ASN A 25 1.19 14.91 -7.48
N ARG A 26 0.22 14.03 -7.26
CA ARG A 26 -0.33 13.14 -8.29
C ARG A 26 -1.69 12.66 -7.82
N THR A 27 -2.72 13.05 -8.55
CA THR A 27 -4.10 12.69 -8.22
C THR A 27 -4.45 11.30 -8.76
N ARG A 28 -5.10 10.50 -7.92
CA ARG A 28 -5.70 9.22 -8.27
C ARG A 28 -7.01 9.08 -7.47
N ILE A 29 -8.14 9.25 -8.15
CA ILE A 29 -9.48 9.18 -7.57
C ILE A 29 -10.32 8.23 -8.43
N GLY A 30 -10.96 7.24 -7.83
CA GLY A 30 -11.78 6.23 -8.51
C GLY A 30 -11.22 4.81 -8.43
N ILE A 31 -11.80 3.90 -9.21
CA ILE A 31 -11.45 2.48 -9.23
C ILE A 31 -10.39 2.22 -10.31
N PHE A 32 -9.30 1.56 -9.93
CA PHE A 32 -8.21 1.22 -10.85
C PHE A 32 -7.77 -0.23 -10.67
N ASN A 33 -7.29 -0.83 -11.76
CA ASN A 33 -6.63 -2.13 -11.70
C ASN A 33 -5.28 -2.00 -10.97
N VAL A 34 -5.06 -2.88 -10.00
CA VAL A 34 -3.85 -3.07 -9.21
C VAL A 34 -3.25 -4.43 -9.54
N LYS A 35 -1.95 -4.45 -9.79
CA LYS A 35 -1.20 -5.66 -10.09
C LYS A 35 -0.14 -5.89 -9.02
N LEU A 36 -0.09 -7.09 -8.46
CA LEU A 36 1.01 -7.50 -7.60
C LEU A 36 2.29 -7.60 -8.42
N VAL A 37 3.37 -7.03 -7.88
CA VAL A 37 4.74 -7.18 -8.41
C VAL A 37 5.59 -8.07 -7.52
N LYS A 38 5.12 -8.39 -6.31
CA LYS A 38 5.77 -9.29 -5.37
C LYS A 38 4.74 -10.01 -4.51
N GLU A 39 4.93 -11.31 -4.33
CA GLU A 39 4.12 -12.14 -3.44
C GLU A 39 4.28 -11.67 -1.99
N ASN A 40 3.18 -11.72 -1.25
CA ASN A 40 3.10 -11.22 0.11
C ASN A 40 1.87 -11.81 0.82
N ARG A 41 1.79 -11.64 2.14
CA ARG A 41 0.73 -12.22 2.98
C ARG A 41 -0.55 -11.38 3.06
N LEU A 42 -0.58 -10.16 2.50
CA LEU A 42 -1.77 -9.29 2.57
C LEU A 42 -2.84 -9.70 1.57
N ILE A 43 -2.45 -10.21 0.40
CA ILE A 43 -3.39 -10.56 -0.66
C ILE A 43 -2.77 -11.60 -1.60
N ASP A 44 -3.54 -12.63 -1.91
CA ASP A 44 -3.14 -13.73 -2.77
C ASP A 44 -3.48 -13.47 -4.26
N GLU A 45 -4.45 -12.58 -4.51
CA GLU A 45 -4.91 -12.23 -5.86
C GLU A 45 -3.88 -11.35 -6.60
N ARG A 46 -3.39 -11.82 -7.76
CA ARG A 46 -2.36 -11.12 -8.55
C ARG A 46 -2.83 -9.84 -9.25
N ASN A 47 -4.11 -9.76 -9.63
CA ASN A 47 -4.69 -8.58 -10.29
C ASN A 47 -6.07 -8.33 -9.72
N PHE A 48 -6.36 -7.10 -9.32
CA PHE A 48 -7.65 -6.78 -8.70
C PHE A 48 -7.99 -5.30 -8.85
N TYR A 49 -9.26 -4.93 -8.68
CA TYR A 49 -9.68 -3.54 -8.70
C TYR A 49 -9.69 -2.95 -7.29
N ALA A 50 -9.20 -1.72 -7.15
CA ALA A 50 -9.15 -1.01 -5.89
C ALA A 50 -9.60 0.45 -6.01
N TYR A 51 -10.27 0.96 -4.98
CA TYR A 51 -10.72 2.35 -4.90
C TYR A 51 -9.67 3.28 -4.29
N PHE A 52 -9.24 4.27 -5.05
CA PHE A 52 -8.27 5.29 -4.63
C PHE A 52 -8.98 6.63 -4.36
N LEU A 53 -8.51 7.35 -3.35
CA LEU A 53 -8.94 8.70 -3.03
C LEU A 53 -7.75 9.53 -2.54
N THR A 54 -6.86 9.94 -3.44
CA THR A 54 -5.65 10.70 -3.07
C THR A 54 -5.27 11.77 -4.09
N LYS A 55 -4.65 12.84 -3.60
CA LYS A 55 -3.98 13.90 -4.39
C LYS A 55 -2.45 13.83 -4.33
N ARG A 56 -1.91 12.92 -3.51
CA ARG A 56 -0.47 12.74 -3.30
C ARG A 56 -0.08 11.27 -3.37
N VAL A 57 1.14 11.02 -3.82
CA VAL A 57 1.75 9.68 -3.87
C VAL A 57 3.16 9.76 -3.34
N ALA A 58 3.75 8.63 -2.96
CA ALA A 58 5.14 8.57 -2.52
C ALA A 58 6.04 8.05 -3.64
N ARG A 59 7.26 8.60 -3.74
CA ARG A 59 8.34 7.95 -4.49
C ARG A 59 9.02 6.97 -3.55
N ILE A 60 8.78 5.68 -3.76
CA ILE A 60 9.23 4.62 -2.84
C ILE A 60 10.73 4.42 -2.95
N MET A 61 11.39 4.41 -1.81
CA MET A 61 12.83 4.24 -1.64
C MET A 61 13.07 3.28 -0.48
N ARG A 62 14.26 2.66 -0.43
CA ARG A 62 14.66 1.84 0.72
C ARG A 62 14.56 2.66 2.02
N PRO A 63 14.12 2.06 3.13
CA PRO A 63 13.91 0.63 3.37
C PRO A 63 12.51 0.10 2.99
N LEU A 64 11.70 0.87 2.24
CA LEU A 64 10.40 0.41 1.74
C LEU A 64 10.56 -0.25 0.36
N LYS A 65 9.80 -1.32 0.13
CA LYS A 65 9.69 -2.03 -1.15
C LYS A 65 8.25 -2.02 -1.64
N THR A 66 8.07 -1.96 -2.96
CA THR A 66 6.77 -2.08 -3.60
C THR A 66 6.31 -3.54 -3.65
N LEU A 67 5.07 -3.80 -3.26
CA LEU A 67 4.39 -5.10 -3.41
C LEU A 67 3.37 -5.09 -4.55
N ALA A 68 2.75 -3.94 -4.84
CA ALA A 68 1.77 -3.81 -5.91
C ALA A 68 1.81 -2.42 -6.57
N LYS A 69 1.37 -2.36 -7.83
CA LYS A 69 1.29 -1.14 -8.63
C LYS A 69 -0.05 -0.98 -9.34
N THR A 70 -0.44 0.26 -9.58
CA THR A 70 -1.47 0.62 -10.58
C THR A 70 -0.85 1.48 -11.69
N GLY A 71 -0.62 0.87 -12.86
CA GLY A 71 0.29 1.42 -13.87
C GLY A 71 1.70 1.62 -13.30
N ASN A 72 2.21 2.85 -13.35
CA ASN A 72 3.55 3.21 -12.86
C ASN A 72 3.56 3.75 -11.41
N LEU A 73 2.53 3.46 -10.61
CA LEU A 73 2.35 4.03 -9.28
C LEU A 73 2.36 2.92 -8.23
N ASP A 74 3.27 3.01 -7.27
CA ASP A 74 3.38 2.10 -6.14
C ASP A 74 2.17 2.29 -5.21
N CYS A 75 1.36 1.25 -5.02
CA CYS A 75 0.11 1.34 -4.27
C CYS A 75 -0.01 0.36 -3.10
N ILE A 76 0.83 -0.67 -3.05
CA ILE A 76 1.09 -1.43 -1.82
C ILE A 76 2.59 -1.42 -1.58
N ILE A 77 2.99 -1.08 -0.36
CA ILE A 77 4.38 -1.07 0.08
C ILE A 77 4.55 -1.86 1.37
N ALA A 78 5.76 -2.32 1.61
CA ALA A 78 6.16 -2.94 2.87
C ALA A 78 7.56 -2.49 3.26
N HIS A 79 7.85 -2.46 4.55
CA HIS A 79 9.23 -2.35 5.02
C HIS A 79 9.99 -3.65 4.72
N GLU A 80 11.30 -3.54 4.44
CA GLU A 80 12.12 -4.70 4.10
C GLU A 80 12.25 -5.71 5.25
N SER A 81 12.42 -5.22 6.48
CA SER A 81 12.67 -6.02 7.69
C SER A 81 11.63 -5.91 8.82
N LYS A 82 10.57 -5.11 8.66
CA LYS A 82 9.56 -4.87 9.70
C LYS A 82 8.17 -5.21 9.16
N SER A 83 7.25 -5.64 10.02
CA SER A 83 5.84 -5.88 9.67
C SER A 83 5.05 -4.57 9.51
N ILE A 84 5.56 -3.66 8.68
CA ILE A 84 4.94 -2.36 8.40
C ILE A 84 4.57 -2.33 6.92
N TYR A 85 3.29 -2.06 6.66
CA TYR A 85 2.69 -2.11 5.33
C TYR A 85 1.90 -0.83 5.06
N GLY A 86 1.85 -0.42 3.81
CA GLY A 86 1.02 0.69 3.36
C GLY A 86 0.18 0.30 2.16
N CYS A 87 -1.10 0.65 2.18
CA CYS A 87 -2.03 0.59 1.05
C CYS A 87 -2.47 2.02 0.72
N LEU A 88 -2.15 2.49 -0.49
CA LEU A 88 -2.50 3.86 -0.92
C LEU A 88 -3.98 4.00 -1.28
N PHE A 89 -4.62 2.89 -1.63
CA PHE A 89 -6.07 2.79 -1.83
C PHE A 89 -6.78 2.41 -0.53
N HIS A 90 -8.11 2.36 -0.57
CA HIS A 90 -8.99 2.02 0.55
C HIS A 90 -9.47 0.55 0.46
N PRO A 91 -8.71 -0.44 0.99
CA PRO A 91 -9.11 -1.84 0.99
C PRO A 91 -10.45 -2.07 1.69
N GLU A 92 -10.81 -1.28 2.69
CA GLU A 92 -12.09 -1.34 3.38
C GLU A 92 -13.32 -1.15 2.45
N VAL A 93 -13.14 -0.56 1.26
CA VAL A 93 -14.22 -0.35 0.29
C VAL A 93 -14.34 -1.50 -0.70
N THR A 94 -13.22 -1.99 -1.25
CA THR A 94 -13.24 -2.92 -2.39
C THR A 94 -12.47 -4.22 -2.15
N LYS A 95 -11.62 -4.26 -1.12
CA LYS A 95 -10.67 -5.34 -0.85
C LYS A 95 -10.50 -5.63 0.67
N PRO A 96 -11.58 -5.91 1.42
CA PRO A 96 -11.52 -6.12 2.87
C PRO A 96 -10.65 -7.32 3.27
N GLU A 97 -10.39 -8.26 2.36
CA GLU A 97 -9.48 -9.38 2.58
C GLU A 97 -8.07 -8.93 2.99
N ILE A 98 -7.61 -7.75 2.54
CA ILE A 98 -6.31 -7.20 2.95
C ILE A 98 -6.27 -6.92 4.45
N ILE A 99 -7.37 -6.37 4.98
CA ILE A 99 -7.50 -6.06 6.42
C ILE A 99 -7.59 -7.36 7.21
N LEU A 100 -8.40 -8.32 6.73
CA LEU A 100 -8.56 -9.62 7.38
C LEU A 100 -7.25 -10.40 7.42
N ASN A 101 -6.52 -10.46 6.30
CA ASN A 101 -5.22 -11.11 6.22
C ASN A 101 -4.20 -10.42 7.11
N PHE A 102 -4.22 -9.09 7.19
CA PHE A 102 -3.37 -8.36 8.13
C PHE A 102 -3.68 -8.73 9.59
N ALA A 103 -4.96 -8.79 9.97
CA ALA A 103 -5.36 -9.12 11.34
C ALA A 103 -5.09 -10.59 11.73
N LEU A 104 -5.13 -11.52 10.78
CA LEU A 104 -5.04 -12.96 11.05
C LEU A 104 -3.67 -13.60 10.72
N ARG A 105 -2.87 -13.01 9.83
CA ARG A 105 -1.69 -13.66 9.23
C ARG A 105 -0.37 -12.90 9.39
N ILE A 106 -0.40 -11.67 9.91
CA ILE A 106 0.76 -10.77 10.06
C ILE A 106 1.09 -10.57 11.53
#